data_AF-A0AAV7HQ84-F1
#
_entry.id   AF-A0AAV7HQ84-F1
#
_cell.length_a   1.000
_cell.length_b   1.000
_cell.length_c   1.000
_cell.angle_alpha   90.00
_cell.angle_beta   90.00
_cell.angle_gamma   90.00
#
_symmetry.space_group_name_H-M   'P 1'
#
loop_
_entity.id
_entity.type
_entity.pdbx_description
1 polymer ?
#
loop_
_entity_poly.entity_id
_entity_poly.type
_entity_poly.pdbx_seq_one_letter_code
_entity_poly.pdbx_strand_id
1 'polypeptide(L)'
;MGASLFEPVKVPKATWMTDGSHWPGTWSSAQNEHSKDDHAGIIQAMLTPPNSEPVMDVEANENGFITTTTVRERRPGYDHDKKAGAMNALVRTSAIMSNGPFILNLDCDYYVYNSQALREGMCLMLNNRVC
;
A
#
# COMPACT_ATOMS: atom_id res chain seq x y z
N MET A 1 11.32 9.98 -48.91
CA MET A 1 10.07 9.95 -48.11
C MET A 1 10.12 8.71 -47.25
N GLY A 2 10.41 8.84 -45.96
CA GLY A 2 10.43 7.70 -45.02
C GLY A 2 9.79 8.15 -43.72
N ALA A 3 8.51 7.85 -43.56
CA ALA A 3 7.81 8.04 -42.29
C ALA A 3 8.05 6.78 -41.44
N SER A 4 8.68 6.96 -40.28
CA SER A 4 8.78 5.93 -39.25
C SER A 4 7.39 5.63 -38.68
N LEU A 5 6.85 4.44 -38.97
CA LEU A 5 5.57 3.92 -38.49
C LEU A 5 5.76 3.16 -37.17
N PHE A 6 6.22 3.83 -36.11
CA PHE A 6 6.13 3.27 -34.76
C PHE A 6 5.90 4.40 -33.75
N GLU A 7 4.70 4.96 -33.75
CA GLU A 7 4.22 5.59 -32.52
C GLU A 7 4.02 4.48 -31.48
N PRO A 8 4.67 4.55 -30.31
CA PRO A 8 4.46 3.57 -29.27
C PRO A 8 3.00 3.64 -28.83
N VAL A 9 2.28 2.53 -28.99
CA VAL A 9 0.92 2.38 -28.50
C VAL A 9 0.92 2.71 -27.01
N LYS A 10 0.26 3.80 -26.63
CA LYS A 10 0.05 4.16 -25.22
C LYS A 10 -0.96 3.18 -24.63
N VAL A 11 -0.48 2.01 -24.22
CA VAL A 11 -1.27 1.08 -23.43
C VAL A 11 -1.43 1.69 -22.04
N PRO A 12 -2.66 1.96 -21.57
CA PRO A 12 -2.88 2.38 -20.20
C PRO A 12 -2.34 1.28 -19.27
N LYS A 13 -1.38 1.63 -18.41
CA LYS A 13 -0.88 0.69 -17.39
C LYS A 13 -1.99 0.48 -16.37
N ALA A 14 -2.55 -0.73 -16.35
CA ALA A 14 -3.51 -1.15 -15.33
C ALA A 14 -2.81 -1.93 -14.23
N THR A 15 -3.17 -1.66 -12.97
CA THR A 15 -2.79 -2.50 -11.85
C THR A 15 -3.78 -3.65 -11.76
N TRP A 16 -3.29 -4.88 -11.83
CA TRP A 16 -4.09 -6.09 -11.77
C TRP A 16 -4.07 -6.66 -10.36
N MET A 17 -5.25 -7.10 -9.92
CA MET A 17 -5.44 -7.89 -8.71
C MET A 17 -5.06 -9.35 -8.98
N THR A 18 -4.80 -10.11 -7.91
CA THR A 18 -4.43 -11.54 -8.01
C THR A 18 -5.58 -12.42 -8.53
N ASP A 19 -6.82 -11.98 -8.41
CA ASP A 19 -8.01 -12.61 -8.98
C ASP A 19 -8.23 -12.27 -10.48
N GLY A 20 -7.31 -11.51 -11.09
CA GLY A 20 -7.43 -11.07 -12.48
C GLY A 20 -8.40 -9.89 -12.68
N SER A 21 -8.95 -9.31 -11.61
CA SER A 21 -9.72 -8.07 -11.70
C SER A 21 -8.80 -6.84 -11.82
N HIS A 22 -9.33 -5.74 -12.36
CA HIS A 22 -8.62 -4.46 -12.35
C HIS A 22 -8.72 -3.83 -10.96
N TRP A 23 -7.59 -3.30 -10.46
CA TRP A 23 -7.60 -2.49 -9.25
C TRP A 23 -8.49 -1.25 -9.45
N PRO A 24 -9.54 -1.04 -8.62
CA PRO A 24 -10.47 0.08 -8.77
C PRO A 24 -9.82 1.48 -8.69
N GLY A 25 -8.65 1.59 -8.06
CA GLY A 25 -7.88 2.85 -8.04
C GLY A 25 -7.00 3.09 -9.27
N THR A 26 -7.09 2.26 -10.31
CA THR A 26 -6.44 2.50 -11.61
C THR A 26 -7.28 3.46 -12.45
N TRP A 27 -6.84 4.72 -12.53
CA TRP A 27 -7.50 5.75 -13.34
C TRP A 27 -7.13 5.62 -14.83
N SER A 28 -7.78 4.72 -15.57
CA SER A 28 -7.55 4.51 -17.01
C SER A 28 -8.20 5.59 -17.88
N SER A 29 -9.31 6.19 -17.42
CA SER A 29 -9.92 7.39 -17.96
C SER A 29 -10.31 8.31 -16.80
N ALA A 30 -9.99 9.60 -16.91
CA ALA A 30 -10.38 10.57 -15.89
C ALA A 30 -11.88 10.85 -16.03
N GLN A 31 -12.64 10.55 -14.99
CA GLN A 31 -14.02 11.00 -14.83
C GLN A 31 -14.12 11.97 -13.66
N ASN A 32 -15.20 12.75 -13.59
CA ASN A 32 -15.44 13.63 -12.44
C ASN A 32 -15.43 12.79 -11.16
N GLU A 33 -14.73 13.25 -10.11
CA GLU A 33 -14.55 12.54 -8.83
C GLU A 33 -13.75 11.22 -8.93
N HIS A 34 -13.19 10.92 -10.10
CA HIS A 34 -12.49 9.69 -10.42
C HIS A 34 -11.24 9.98 -11.27
N SER A 35 -10.29 10.70 -10.67
CA SER A 35 -9.01 11.10 -11.26
C SER A 35 -7.87 11.17 -10.24
N LYS A 36 -6.62 11.30 -10.71
CA LYS A 36 -5.43 11.40 -9.83
C LYS A 36 -5.49 12.55 -8.82
N ASP A 37 -6.15 13.65 -9.16
CA ASP A 37 -6.21 14.85 -8.32
C ASP A 37 -7.59 15.05 -7.65
N ASP A 38 -8.57 14.20 -8.00
CA ASP A 38 -9.94 14.21 -7.47
C ASP A 38 -10.45 12.76 -7.35
N HIS A 39 -10.35 12.17 -6.16
CA HIS A 39 -10.82 10.82 -5.86
C HIS A 39 -11.12 10.61 -4.38
N ALA A 40 -12.08 9.73 -4.09
CA ALA A 40 -12.36 9.27 -2.75
C ALA A 40 -11.22 8.43 -2.14
N GLY A 41 -11.16 8.36 -0.82
CA GLY A 41 -10.23 7.48 -0.10
C GLY A 41 -10.58 6.00 -0.29
N ILE A 42 -9.55 5.15 -0.36
CA ILE A 42 -9.68 3.71 -0.54
C ILE A 42 -8.88 2.99 0.53
N ILE A 43 -9.49 2.04 1.22
CA ILE A 43 -8.79 1.15 2.16
C ILE A 43 -8.99 -0.27 1.67
N GLN A 44 -7.89 -0.98 1.43
CA GLN A 44 -7.89 -2.37 1.02
C GLN A 44 -7.15 -3.20 2.06
N ALA A 45 -7.85 -4.17 2.66
CA ALA A 45 -7.27 -5.14 3.58
C ALA A 45 -7.07 -6.48 2.86
N MET A 46 -5.85 -7.01 2.91
CA MET A 46 -5.47 -8.31 2.36
C MET A 46 -5.00 -9.21 3.50
N LEU A 47 -5.59 -10.39 3.61
CA LEU A 47 -5.32 -11.37 4.68
C LEU A 47 -4.15 -12.30 4.34
N THR A 48 -3.73 -12.33 3.08
CA THR A 48 -2.69 -13.23 2.58
C THR A 48 -1.53 -12.40 2.02
N PRO A 49 -0.27 -12.69 2.38
CA PRO A 49 0.87 -12.11 1.69
C PRO A 49 0.76 -12.41 0.18
N PRO A 50 1.08 -11.46 -0.72
CA PRO A 50 1.11 -11.74 -2.14
C PRO A 50 2.13 -12.87 -2.40
N ASN A 51 1.63 -14.01 -2.85
CA ASN A 51 2.41 -15.17 -3.26
C ASN A 51 2.41 -15.26 -4.79
N SER A 52 3.45 -15.88 -5.33
CA SER A 52 3.57 -16.14 -6.77
C SER A 52 2.68 -17.29 -7.24
N GLU A 53 2.03 -18.02 -6.32
CA GLU A 53 1.18 -19.17 -6.61
C GLU A 53 -0.20 -18.97 -5.98
N PRO A 54 -1.31 -19.20 -6.73
CA PRO A 54 -2.65 -19.07 -6.18
C PRO A 54 -2.84 -20.07 -5.03
N VAL A 55 -3.00 -19.56 -3.81
CA VAL A 55 -3.23 -20.41 -2.64
C VAL A 55 -4.70 -20.82 -2.60
N MET A 56 -4.91 -22.12 -2.82
CA MET A 56 -6.17 -22.81 -2.56
C MET A 56 -6.17 -23.26 -1.09
N ASP A 57 -7.15 -22.76 -0.34
CA ASP A 57 -7.62 -23.23 0.96
C ASP A 57 -6.52 -23.66 1.95
N VAL A 58 -5.98 -22.70 2.70
CA VAL A 58 -5.15 -22.98 3.87
C VAL A 58 -5.92 -22.52 5.10
N GLU A 59 -6.17 -23.44 6.02
CA GLU A 59 -6.74 -23.18 7.34
C GLU A 59 -6.15 -21.89 7.91
N ALA A 60 -7.02 -20.95 8.23
CA ALA A 60 -6.63 -19.63 8.70
C ALA A 60 -5.74 -19.77 9.94
N ASN A 61 -4.44 -19.57 9.77
CA ASN A 61 -3.54 -19.43 10.91
C ASN A 61 -4.07 -18.25 11.73
N GLU A 62 -4.35 -18.49 13.02
CA GLU A 62 -5.00 -17.55 13.94
C GLU A 62 -4.20 -16.23 14.11
N ASN A 63 -2.97 -16.21 13.61
CA ASN A 63 -2.05 -15.07 13.57
C ASN A 63 -1.97 -14.41 12.17
N GLY A 64 -3.12 -14.23 11.50
CA GLY A 64 -3.20 -13.65 10.15
C GLY A 64 -2.60 -12.23 10.10
N PHE A 65 -1.53 -12.05 9.33
CA PHE A 65 -0.96 -10.73 9.07
C PHE A 65 -1.85 -9.97 8.09
N ILE A 66 -2.54 -8.94 8.58
CA ILE A 66 -3.36 -8.07 7.74
C ILE A 66 -2.46 -7.05 7.06
N THR A 67 -2.30 -7.16 5.74
CA THR A 67 -1.69 -6.11 4.93
C THR A 67 -2.77 -5.12 4.54
N THR A 68 -2.65 -3.87 4.98
CA THR A 68 -3.59 -2.80 4.60
C THR A 68 -2.92 -1.80 3.67
N THR A 69 -3.50 -1.62 2.49
CA THR A 69 -3.15 -0.54 1.56
C THR A 69 -4.16 0.59 1.71
N THR A 70 -3.66 1.81 1.90
CA THR A 70 -4.50 3.01 2.05
C THR A 70 -4.21 4.03 0.95
N VAL A 71 -5.23 4.46 0.23
CA VAL A 71 -5.23 5.63 -0.64
C VAL A 71 -6.05 6.71 0.05
N ARG A 72 -5.48 7.90 0.22
CA ARG A 72 -6.19 9.02 0.85
C ARG A 72 -7.13 9.67 -0.15
N GLU A 73 -8.24 10.21 0.35
CA GLU A 73 -9.07 11.10 -0.46
C GLU A 73 -8.24 12.30 -0.91
N ARG A 74 -8.45 12.69 -2.16
CA ARG A 74 -7.82 13.85 -2.76
C ARG A 74 -8.88 14.68 -3.45
N ARG A 75 -8.92 15.98 -3.15
CA ARG A 75 -9.83 16.95 -3.77
C ARG A 75 -9.06 18.18 -4.26
N PRO A 76 -9.47 18.79 -5.39
CA PRO A 76 -8.91 20.05 -5.85
C PRO A 76 -9.09 21.16 -4.80
N GLY A 77 -8.08 22.01 -4.63
CA GLY A 77 -8.13 23.15 -3.70
C GLY A 77 -7.77 22.86 -2.24
N TYR A 78 -7.49 21.59 -1.90
CA TYR A 78 -6.99 21.20 -0.57
C TYR A 78 -5.50 20.87 -0.63
N ASP A 79 -4.73 21.28 0.39
CA ASP A 79 -3.35 20.83 0.57
C ASP A 79 -3.33 19.42 1.17
N HIS A 80 -2.39 18.61 0.73
CA HIS A 80 -2.31 17.18 1.05
C HIS A 80 -1.05 16.81 1.84
N ASP A 81 -0.21 17.80 2.18
CA ASP A 81 1.00 17.69 3.02
C ASP A 81 1.99 16.60 2.58
N LYS A 82 1.92 16.21 1.30
CA LYS A 82 2.78 15.21 0.63
C LYS A 82 3.02 13.97 1.53
N LYS A 83 4.27 13.78 1.99
CA LYS A 83 4.71 12.66 2.81
C LYS A 83 4.16 12.71 4.24
N ALA A 84 4.14 13.90 4.85
CA ALA A 84 3.63 14.07 6.21
C ALA A 84 2.13 13.72 6.28
N GLY A 85 1.34 14.20 5.30
CA GLY A 85 -0.08 13.86 5.21
C GLY A 85 -0.33 12.37 4.99
N ALA A 86 0.52 11.70 4.20
CA ALA A 86 0.43 10.25 4.00
C ALA A 86 0.72 9.47 5.29
N MET A 87 1.80 9.81 6.00
CA MET A 87 2.15 9.16 7.27
C MET A 87 1.09 9.39 8.35
N ASN A 88 0.56 10.60 8.47
CA ASN A 88 -0.49 10.92 9.44
C ASN A 88 -1.78 10.12 9.20
N ALA A 89 -2.18 9.95 7.94
CA ALA A 89 -3.33 9.12 7.61
C ALA A 89 -3.08 7.65 7.96
N LEU A 90 -1.88 7.12 7.66
CA LEU A 90 -1.54 5.73 7.96
C LEU A 90 -1.59 5.45 9.47
N VAL A 91 -1.08 6.36 10.31
CA VAL A 91 -1.16 6.25 11.77
C VAL A 91 -2.62 6.19 12.24
N ARG A 92 -3.50 7.05 11.68
CA ARG A 92 -4.93 7.06 12.02
C ARG A 92 -5.63 5.77 11.59
N THR A 93 -5.34 5.27 10.39
CA THR A 93 -5.89 3.99 9.93
C THR A 93 -5.40 2.83 10.80
N SER A 94 -4.10 2.81 11.15
CA SER A 94 -3.55 1.77 12.02
C SER A 94 -4.20 1.79 13.41
N ALA A 95 -4.43 2.96 14.00
CA ALA A 95 -5.10 3.07 15.30
C ALA A 95 -6.48 2.39 15.33
N ILE A 96 -7.20 2.38 14.22
CA ILE A 96 -8.52 1.75 14.09
C ILE A 96 -8.40 0.27 13.74
N MET A 97 -7.50 -0.09 12.82
CA MET A 97 -7.44 -1.45 12.26
C MET A 97 -6.64 -2.42 13.11
N SER A 98 -5.47 -2.01 13.61
CA SER A 98 -4.53 -2.89 14.34
C SER A 98 -4.16 -2.37 15.73
N ASN A 99 -4.33 -1.07 15.98
CA ASN A 99 -3.93 -0.38 17.20
C ASN A 99 -2.49 -0.70 17.65
N GLY A 100 -1.56 -0.67 16.70
CA GLY A 100 -0.16 -1.03 16.94
C GLY A 100 0.54 -0.06 17.91
N PRO A 101 1.22 -0.55 18.97
CA PRO A 101 1.92 0.30 19.94
C PRO A 101 3.26 0.84 19.41
N PHE A 102 3.81 0.23 18.36
CA PHE A 102 5.03 0.65 17.70
C PHE A 102 4.78 0.80 16.20
N ILE A 103 5.36 1.84 15.60
CA ILE A 103 5.21 2.15 14.18
C ILE A 103 6.60 2.23 13.56
N LEU A 104 6.83 1.41 12.54
CA LEU A 104 8.04 1.43 11.73
C LEU A 104 7.75 2.14 10.41
N ASN A 105 8.39 3.28 10.17
CA ASN A 105 8.31 3.98 8.89
C ASN A 105 9.47 3.52 7.98
N LEU A 106 9.15 3.03 6.78
CA LEU A 106 10.12 2.62 5.76
C LEU A 106 9.79 3.33 4.45
N ASP A 107 10.81 3.89 3.81
CA ASP A 107 10.69 4.44 2.45
C ASP A 107 10.94 3.35 1.40
N CYS A 108 10.43 3.55 0.18
CA CYS A 108 10.46 2.54 -0.89
C CYS A 108 11.86 2.20 -1.41
N ASP A 109 12.87 3.00 -1.09
CA ASP A 109 14.29 2.79 -1.44
C ASP A 109 15.07 2.01 -0.37
N TYR A 110 14.45 1.74 0.79
CA TYR A 110 15.02 0.91 1.84
C TYR A 110 14.30 -0.43 1.96
N TYR A 111 15.06 -1.47 2.26
CA TYR A 111 14.53 -2.78 2.61
C TYR A 111 15.22 -3.32 3.85
N VAL A 112 14.51 -4.14 4.63
CA VAL A 112 15.07 -4.80 5.81
C VAL A 112 15.76 -6.07 5.35
N TYR A 113 17.10 -6.06 5.33
CA TYR A 113 17.89 -7.24 4.98
C TYR A 113 17.95 -8.27 6.12
N ASN A 114 18.10 -7.81 7.37
CA ASN A 114 18.19 -8.66 8.56
C ASN A 114 17.04 -8.36 9.52
N SER A 115 16.13 -9.31 9.69
CA SER A 115 14.98 -9.20 10.60
C SER A 115 15.38 -9.12 12.07
N GLN A 116 16.58 -9.59 12.45
CA GLN A 116 17.08 -9.45 13.82
C GLN A 116 17.24 -7.99 14.24
N ALA A 117 17.50 -7.08 13.28
CA ALA A 117 17.58 -5.65 13.58
C ALA A 117 16.28 -5.09 14.18
N LEU A 118 15.13 -5.62 13.75
CA LEU A 118 13.83 -5.24 14.32
C LEU A 118 13.68 -5.74 15.76
N ARG A 119 14.13 -6.98 16.03
CA ARG A 119 14.11 -7.56 17.37
C ARG A 119 15.01 -6.78 18.33
N GLU A 120 16.21 -6.44 17.91
CA GLU A 120 17.14 -5.60 18.69
C GLU A 120 16.56 -4.20 18.94
N GLY A 121 15.92 -3.59 17.94
CA GLY A 121 15.22 -2.32 18.10
C GLY A 121 14.09 -2.40 19.13
N MET A 122 13.30 -3.48 19.10
CA MET A 122 12.25 -3.71 20.11
C MET A 122 12.82 -3.95 21.50
N CYS A 123 13.90 -4.73 21.61
CA CYS A 123 14.65 -4.96 22.84
C CYS A 123 15.04 -3.65 23.54
N LEU A 124 15.58 -2.70 22.76
CA LEU A 124 15.93 -1.37 23.25
C LEU A 124 14.71 -0.60 23.76
N MET A 125 13.62 -0.59 22.99
CA MET A 125 12.39 0.15 23.34
C MET A 125 11.62 -0.47 24.51
N LEU A 126 11.80 -1.77 24.76
CA LEU A 126 11.09 -2.54 25.80
C LEU A 126 11.96 -2.84 27.03
N ASN A 127 13.07 -2.11 27.21
CA ASN A 127 13.99 -2.23 28.35
C ASN A 127 14.47 -3.67 28.58
N ASN A 128 14.95 -4.35 27.54
CA ASN A 128 15.50 -5.72 27.56
C ASN A 128 14.55 -6.82 28.07
N ARG A 129 13.24 -6.59 28.20
CA ARG A 129 12.29 -7.64 28.63
C ARG A 129 11.89 -8.62 27.52
N VAL A 130 12.19 -8.29 26.27
CA VAL A 130 11.75 -9.04 25.07
C VAL A 130 12.95 -9.62 24.30
N CYS A 131 14.13 -9.57 24.91
CA CYS A 131 15.31 -10.33 24.53
C CYS A 131 15.32 -11.63 25.35
#